data_AF-A0A1Y2BTY9-F1
#
_entry.id   AF-A0A1Y2BTY9-F1
#
_cell.length_a   1.000
_cell.length_b   1.000
_cell.length_c   1.000
_cell.angle_alpha   90.00
_cell.angle_beta   90.00
_cell.angle_gamma   90.00
#
_symmetry.space_group_name_H-M   'P 1'
#
loop_
_entity.id
_entity.type
_entity.pdbx_description
1 polymer ?
#
loop_
_entity_poly.entity_id
_entity_poly.type
_entity_poly.pdbx_seq_one_letter_code
_entity_poly.pdbx_strand_id
1 'polypeptide(L)'
;MAVSTLVVGEQFSDVIGTVGDTADLSAMITAGVMSQFKIPFCGGVQNLPALSDRNNYPYYFRPTFSNRYGQDFVTLLKLWNVKRVALVFDTDDIESKGGDDSFSTLFLGIPYTL
;
A
#
# COMPACT_ATOMS: atom_id res chain seq x y z
N MET A 1 2.56 -14.07 -20.42
CA MET A 1 1.74 -13.18 -21.28
C MET A 1 1.49 -11.92 -20.49
N ALA A 2 1.91 -10.75 -21.00
CA ALA A 2 1.55 -9.47 -20.39
C ALA A 2 0.26 -8.99 -21.08
N VAL A 3 -0.76 -8.66 -20.31
CA VAL A 3 -2.07 -8.25 -20.83
C VAL A 3 -2.60 -7.10 -19.99
N SER A 4 -3.38 -6.21 -20.60
CA SER A 4 -3.97 -5.09 -19.87
C SER A 4 -5.08 -5.58 -18.94
N THR A 5 -5.30 -4.84 -17.87
CA THR A 5 -6.29 -5.16 -16.84
C THR A 5 -7.71 -5.18 -17.39
N LEU A 6 -8.02 -4.33 -18.36
CA LEU A 6 -9.31 -4.31 -19.05
C LEU A 6 -9.55 -5.58 -19.87
N VAL A 7 -8.53 -6.06 -20.60
CA VAL A 7 -8.67 -7.30 -21.37
C VAL A 7 -8.96 -8.49 -20.45
N VAL A 8 -8.34 -8.54 -19.26
CA VAL A 8 -8.67 -9.58 -18.28
C VAL A 8 -10.14 -9.52 -17.87
N GLY A 9 -10.62 -8.33 -17.49
CA GLY A 9 -12.00 -8.17 -17.02
C GLY A 9 -13.07 -8.39 -18.09
N GLU A 10 -12.77 -8.07 -19.36
CA GLU A 10 -13.75 -8.08 -20.45
C GLU A 10 -13.73 -9.37 -21.28
N GLN A 11 -12.57 -10.00 -21.45
CA GLN A 11 -12.38 -11.09 -22.43
C GLN A 11 -12.13 -12.46 -21.80
N PHE A 12 -11.62 -12.51 -20.56
CA PHE A 12 -11.25 -13.77 -19.90
C PHE A 12 -12.20 -14.09 -18.73
N SER A 13 -13.32 -14.73 -19.05
CA SER A 13 -14.34 -15.12 -18.06
C SER A 13 -13.93 -16.29 -17.17
N ASP A 14 -12.87 -17.01 -17.52
CA ASP A 14 -12.31 -18.15 -16.78
C ASP A 14 -11.21 -17.74 -15.79
N VAL A 15 -10.77 -16.48 -15.81
CA VAL A 15 -9.75 -15.97 -14.90
C VAL A 15 -10.36 -15.68 -13.52
N ILE A 16 -9.91 -16.43 -12.52
CA ILE A 16 -10.38 -16.31 -11.12
C ILE A 16 -9.51 -15.40 -10.25
N GLY A 17 -8.41 -14.88 -10.80
CA GLY A 17 -7.46 -14.04 -10.07
C GLY A 17 -6.27 -13.61 -10.91
N THR A 18 -5.63 -12.52 -10.52
CA THR A 18 -4.47 -11.96 -11.20
C THR A 18 -3.32 -11.75 -10.23
N VAL A 19 -2.09 -11.89 -10.73
CA VAL A 19 -0.86 -11.58 -10.00
C VAL A 19 -0.05 -10.67 -10.90
N GLY A 20 0.50 -9.59 -10.35
CA GLY A 20 1.27 -8.67 -11.16
C GLY A 20 2.04 -7.66 -10.34
N ASP A 21 3.04 -7.09 -11.01
CA ASP A 21 3.84 -6.02 -10.47
C ASP A 21 3.75 -4.81 -11.41
N THR A 22 3.39 -3.67 -10.86
CA THR A 22 3.17 -2.40 -11.54
C THR A 22 3.69 -1.26 -10.67
N ALA A 23 4.09 -0.13 -11.27
CA ALA A 23 4.45 1.03 -10.47
C ALA A 23 3.29 1.49 -9.57
N ASP A 24 3.57 2.20 -8.48
CA ASP A 24 2.61 2.58 -7.44
C ASP A 24 1.23 3.04 -7.93
N LEU A 25 1.21 4.11 -8.72
CA LEU A 25 -0.04 4.64 -9.27
C LEU A 25 -0.73 3.62 -10.20
N SER A 26 0.04 2.88 -10.99
CA SER A 26 -0.47 1.83 -11.86
C SER A 26 -1.07 0.66 -11.07
N ALA A 27 -0.55 0.36 -9.88
CA ALA A 27 -1.11 -0.66 -9.00
C ALA A 27 -2.44 -0.22 -8.41
N MET A 28 -2.59 1.06 -8.04
CA MET A 28 -3.88 1.62 -7.62
C MET A 28 -4.92 1.55 -8.73
N ILE A 29 -4.55 1.91 -9.96
CA ILE A 29 -5.44 1.82 -11.13
C ILE A 29 -5.83 0.35 -11.37
N THR A 30 -4.85 -0.55 -11.36
CA THR A 30 -5.07 -1.98 -11.59
C THR A 30 -5.97 -2.58 -10.51
N ALA A 31 -5.71 -2.31 -9.24
CA ALA A 31 -6.52 -2.75 -8.11
C ALA A 31 -7.96 -2.23 -8.20
N GLY A 32 -8.13 -0.98 -8.62
CA GLY A 32 -9.45 -0.37 -8.83
C GLY A 32 -10.24 -1.07 -9.93
N VAL A 33 -9.63 -1.25 -11.11
CA VAL A 33 -10.24 -1.95 -12.25
C VAL A 33 -10.59 -3.39 -11.86
N MET A 34 -9.66 -4.13 -11.27
CA MET A 34 -9.89 -5.51 -10.82
C MET A 34 -11.00 -5.61 -9.77
N SER A 35 -11.10 -4.62 -8.89
CA SER A 35 -12.20 -4.54 -7.91
C SER A 35 -13.57 -4.32 -8.57
N GLN A 36 -13.65 -3.57 -9.68
CA GLN A 36 -14.89 -3.42 -10.46
C GLN A 36 -15.34 -4.75 -11.07
N PHE A 37 -14.39 -5.53 -11.60
CA PHE A 37 -14.66 -6.86 -12.15
C PHE A 37 -14.78 -7.96 -11.08
N LYS A 38 -14.56 -7.63 -9.80
CA LYS A 38 -14.56 -8.59 -8.68
C LYS A 38 -13.54 -9.72 -8.85
N ILE A 39 -12.41 -9.41 -9.47
CA ILE A 39 -11.31 -10.34 -9.69
C ILE A 39 -10.23 -10.03 -8.64
N PRO A 40 -9.85 -11.00 -7.79
CA PRO A 40 -8.73 -10.83 -6.86
C PRO A 40 -7.45 -10.44 -7.59
N PHE A 41 -6.75 -9.40 -7.10
CA PHE A 41 -5.47 -8.97 -7.62
C PHE A 41 -4.40 -9.01 -6.53
N CYS A 42 -3.36 -9.80 -6.77
CA CYS A 42 -2.17 -9.90 -5.95
C CYS A 42 -1.10 -8.95 -6.48
N GLY A 43 -0.84 -7.86 -5.76
CA GLY A 43 0.31 -7.00 -6.02
C GLY A 43 1.62 -7.64 -5.53
N GLY A 44 2.67 -7.53 -6.32
CA GLY A 44 3.97 -8.14 -6.03
C GLY A 44 4.71 -7.47 -4.87
N VAL A 45 4.92 -6.15 -4.95
CA VAL A 45 5.81 -5.41 -4.01
C VAL A 45 5.29 -4.04 -3.58
N GLN A 46 4.12 -3.60 -4.07
CA GLN A 46 3.65 -2.22 -3.83
C GLN A 46 3.21 -2.05 -2.39
N ASN A 47 3.88 -1.15 -1.68
CA ASN A 47 3.64 -0.98 -0.26
C ASN A 47 2.67 0.14 0.07
N LEU A 48 2.08 0.83 -0.91
CA LEU A 48 1.19 1.97 -0.70
C LEU A 48 0.14 1.75 0.40
N PRO A 49 -0.07 2.74 1.31
CA PRO A 49 -1.10 2.67 2.33
C PRO A 49 -2.51 2.62 1.74
N ALA A 50 -2.76 3.40 0.69
CA ALA A 50 -4.06 3.51 0.03
C ALA A 50 -4.60 2.15 -0.46
N LEU A 51 -3.70 1.27 -0.94
CA LEU A 51 -4.06 -0.09 -1.37
C LEU A 51 -4.55 -1.00 -0.22
N SER A 52 -4.41 -0.58 1.03
CA SER A 52 -4.99 -1.28 2.19
C SER A 52 -6.44 -0.88 2.46
N ASP A 53 -6.96 0.18 1.84
CA ASP A 53 -8.35 0.60 2.01
C ASP A 53 -9.29 -0.36 1.27
N ARG A 54 -10.01 -1.18 2.05
CA ARG A 54 -10.94 -2.18 1.53
C ARG A 54 -12.24 -1.58 0.98
N ASN A 55 -12.53 -0.31 1.28
CA ASN A 55 -13.67 0.38 0.66
C ASN A 55 -13.37 0.69 -0.80
N ASN A 56 -12.12 1.07 -1.10
CA ASN A 56 -11.67 1.44 -2.43
C ASN A 56 -11.13 0.24 -3.23
N TYR A 57 -10.44 -0.69 -2.57
CA TYR A 57 -9.77 -1.85 -3.20
C TYR A 57 -10.12 -3.18 -2.51
N PRO A 58 -11.40 -3.60 -2.50
CA PRO A 58 -11.84 -4.80 -1.78
C PRO A 58 -11.22 -6.12 -2.30
N TYR A 59 -10.78 -6.17 -3.55
CA TYR A 59 -10.19 -7.37 -4.18
C TYR A 59 -8.66 -7.33 -4.24
N TYR A 60 -8.02 -6.34 -3.65
CA TYR A 60 -6.56 -6.24 -3.64
C TYR A 60 -5.94 -6.92 -2.42
N PHE A 61 -4.87 -7.67 -2.66
CA PHE A 61 -4.01 -8.21 -1.62
C PHE A 61 -2.55 -8.22 -2.08
N ARG A 62 -1.63 -8.39 -1.14
CA ARG A 62 -0.19 -8.50 -1.42
C ARG A 62 0.49 -9.37 -0.37
N PRO A 63 1.55 -10.11 -0.72
CA PRO A 63 2.33 -10.89 0.24
C PRO A 63 3.33 -10.02 1.01
N THR A 64 3.75 -8.88 0.45
CA THR A 64 4.68 -7.97 1.11
C THR A 64 4.02 -7.22 2.25
N PHE A 65 4.82 -6.90 3.26
CA PHE A 65 4.40 -6.10 4.39
C PHE A 65 3.92 -4.73 3.88
N SER A 66 2.79 -4.27 4.41
CA SER A 66 2.29 -2.92 4.15
C SER A 66 3.30 -1.85 4.61
N ASN A 67 3.08 -0.60 4.22
CA ASN A 67 3.86 0.59 4.64
C ASN A 67 3.92 0.94 6.14
N ARG A 68 3.85 -0.06 7.03
CA ARG A 68 3.81 0.14 8.48
C ARG A 68 5.20 0.06 9.11
N TYR A 69 6.27 0.19 8.32
CA TYR A 69 7.64 0.18 8.84
C TYR A 69 7.86 1.24 9.93
N GLY A 70 7.12 2.36 9.88
CA GLY A 70 7.13 3.38 10.94
C GLY A 70 6.80 2.78 12.32
N GLN A 71 5.87 1.82 12.41
CA GLN A 71 5.51 1.16 13.67
C GLN A 71 6.67 0.31 14.22
N ASP A 72 7.41 -0.36 13.32
CA ASP A 72 8.57 -1.17 13.68
C ASP A 72 9.70 -0.28 14.22
N PHE A 73 9.96 0.86 13.59
CA PHE A 73 10.91 1.85 14.09
C PHE A 73 10.48 2.41 15.45
N VAL A 74 9.20 2.76 15.63
CA VAL A 74 8.72 3.24 16.93
C VAL A 74 8.90 2.19 18.02
N THR A 75 8.64 0.93 17.71
CA THR A 75 8.83 -0.19 18.65
C THR A 75 10.30 -0.31 19.06
N LEU A 76 11.21 -0.26 18.08
CA LEU A 76 12.65 -0.32 18.30
C LEU A 76 13.17 0.88 19.12
N LEU A 77 12.75 2.10 18.78
CA LEU A 77 13.15 3.32 19.47
C LEU A 77 12.66 3.37 20.92
N LYS A 78 11.45 2.85 21.18
CA LYS A 78 10.91 2.68 22.54
C LYS A 78 11.75 1.69 23.34
N LEU A 79 12.14 0.57 22.73
CA LEU A 79 13.02 -0.42 23.36
C LEU A 79 14.39 0.17 23.73
N TRP A 80 14.93 1.05 22.89
CA TRP A 80 16.20 1.74 23.12
C TRP A 80 16.10 3.00 23.99
N ASN A 81 14.91 3.32 24.49
CA ASN A 81 14.64 4.52 25.29
C ASN A 81 15.05 5.83 24.60
N VAL A 82 14.96 5.88 23.26
CA VAL A 82 15.24 7.09 22.47
C VAL A 82 14.12 8.10 22.71
N LYS A 83 14.48 9.35 23.01
CA LYS A 83 13.53 10.44 23.33
C LYS A 83 13.38 11.49 22.22
N ARG A 84 14.32 11.52 21.28
CA ARG A 84 14.38 12.51 20.22
C ARG A 84 14.86 11.87 18.94
N VAL A 85 14.18 12.21 17.85
CA VAL A 85 14.43 11.73 16.50
C VAL A 85 14.15 12.89 15.55
N ALA A 86 14.83 12.91 14.41
CA ALA A 86 14.48 13.76 13.28
C ALA A 86 14.08 12.82 12.14
N LEU A 87 12.95 13.10 11.52
CA LEU A 87 12.49 12.33 10.36
C LEU A 87 12.80 13.11 9.09
N VAL A 88 13.33 12.40 8.10
CA VAL A 88 13.49 12.89 6.73
C VAL A 88 12.69 11.96 5.85
N PHE A 89 11.78 12.52 5.07
CA PHE A 89 10.89 11.77 4.21
C PHE A 89 10.63 12.59 2.95
N ASP A 90 10.27 11.91 1.86
CA ASP A 90 9.90 12.56 0.60
C ASP A 90 8.41 12.92 0.65
N THR A 91 8.10 14.21 0.50
CA THR A 91 6.73 14.72 0.53
C THR A 91 5.97 14.48 -0.77
N ASP A 92 6.64 14.09 -1.85
CA ASP A 92 5.99 13.79 -3.13
C ASP A 92 5.82 12.28 -3.33
N ASP A 93 6.51 11.46 -2.52
CA ASP A 93 6.34 10.02 -2.50
C ASP A 93 5.25 9.58 -1.50
N ILE A 94 4.19 8.99 -2.03
CA ILE A 94 3.07 8.44 -1.27
C ILE A 94 3.47 7.23 -0.42
N GLU A 95 4.53 6.50 -0.78
CA GLU A 95 5.10 5.48 0.10
C GLU A 95 5.84 6.14 1.26
N SER A 96 6.69 7.13 1.00
CA SER A 96 7.37 7.85 2.08
C SER A 96 6.40 8.51 3.09
N LYS A 97 5.25 9.04 2.63
CA LYS A 97 4.19 9.60 3.51
C LYS A 97 3.60 8.59 4.49
N GLY A 98 3.26 7.39 4.03
CA GLY A 98 2.63 6.38 4.89
C GLY A 98 3.51 5.95 6.08
N GLY A 99 4.83 5.94 5.86
CA GLY A 99 5.81 5.71 6.91
C GLY A 99 5.87 6.85 7.93
N ASP A 100 5.89 8.11 7.46
CA ASP A 100 5.82 9.30 8.31
C ASP A 100 4.55 9.31 9.17
N ASP A 101 3.39 9.10 8.58
CA ASP A 101 2.10 9.10 9.30
C ASP A 101 2.09 8.10 10.45
N SER A 102 2.59 6.89 10.20
CA SER A 102 2.69 5.84 11.21
C SER A 102 3.65 6.26 12.33
N PHE A 103 4.76 6.89 11.98
CA PHE A 103 5.80 7.29 12.91
C PHE A 103 5.38 8.50 13.78
N SER A 104 4.89 9.56 13.17
CA SER A 104 4.44 10.79 13.81
C SER A 104 3.30 10.51 14.80
N THR A 105 2.33 9.69 14.40
CA THR A 105 1.22 9.27 15.27
C THR A 105 1.72 8.51 16.50
N LEU A 106 2.63 7.54 16.32
CA LEU A 106 2.99 6.58 17.37
C LEU A 106 4.15 7.04 18.28
N PHE A 107 5.01 7.93 17.79
CA PHE A 107 6.17 8.43 18.52
C PHE A 107 5.99 9.87 19.00
N LEU A 108 5.42 10.74 18.17
CA LEU A 108 5.25 12.17 18.48
C LEU A 108 3.86 12.49 19.05
N GLY A 109 2.90 11.58 18.93
CA GLY A 109 1.52 11.80 19.39
C GLY A 109 0.79 12.88 18.59
N ILE A 110 1.24 13.14 17.36
CA ILE A 110 0.63 14.13 16.46
C ILE A 110 -0.43 13.40 15.62
N PRO A 111 -1.71 13.79 15.70
CA PRO A 111 -2.76 13.16 14.92
C PRO A 111 -2.64 13.48 13.43
N TYR A 112 -3.02 12.50 12.60
CA TYR A 112 -3.05 12.60 11.15
C TYR A 112 -4.00 13.70 10.66
N THR A 113 -3.50 14.61 9.81
CA THR A 113 -4.32 15.57 9.05
C THR A 113 -4.25 15.20 7.58
N LEU A 114 -5.38 14.75 7.03
CA LEU A 114 -5.60 14.58 5.58
C LEU A 114 -5.47 15.91 4.84
#